data_AF-A0A937PQH7-F1
#
_entry.id   AF-A0A937PQH7-F1
#
_cell.length_a   1.000
_cell.length_b   1.000
_cell.length_c   1.000
_cell.angle_alpha   90.00
_cell.angle_beta   90.00
_cell.angle_gamma   90.00
#
_symmetry.space_group_name_H-M   'P 1'
#
loop_
_entity.id
_entity.type
_entity.pdbx_description
1 polymer ?
#
loop_
_entity_poly.entity_id
_entity_poly.type
_entity_poly.pdbx_seq_one_letter_code
_entity_poly.pdbx_strand_id
1 'polypeptide(L)'
;GLAGDGKRHRAQLVITGMYQGKEKGFEYPVTINPGGKDLRYAFVEKLWAIRRVGFLLDEIQLHGKSKEVIDELVRLSMKYGIMTPYTSFLADETTPLAKPRVMHRRAARYAKGLADGYTGGGGQVAAKNRQTLNEARRPAPASAPPGGPGKADSGSRMWGHDSVAAYEGKKKQEVRGVRNVGDQAVYRRGRVWIAANAAKLDLEKDKDKIRRIKRFSEEYFRLVRANTTPENQILSSQAEGEQLLITLRGQAYMID
;
A
#
# COMPACT_ATOMS: atom_id res chain seq x y z
N GLY A 1 -9.13 24.19 20.27
CA GLY A 1 -8.14 24.56 19.25
C GLY A 1 -6.82 23.92 19.59
N LEU A 2 -6.24 23.15 18.67
CA LEU A 2 -4.85 22.71 18.72
C LEU A 2 -4.35 22.66 17.27
N ALA A 3 -4.13 23.84 16.69
CA ALA A 3 -3.31 23.98 15.50
C ALA A 3 -1.85 23.97 15.99
N GLY A 4 -1.15 22.85 15.77
CA GLY A 4 0.28 22.77 16.03
C GLY A 4 1.02 23.81 15.19
N ASP A 5 1.87 24.59 15.85
CA ASP A 5 2.63 25.72 15.32
C ASP A 5 3.36 25.30 14.02
N GLY A 6 2.87 25.81 12.88
CA GLY A 6 3.29 25.43 11.52
C GLY A 6 4.67 25.98 11.11
N LYS A 7 5.65 25.94 12.01
CA LYS A 7 6.99 26.48 11.77
C LYS A 7 7.84 25.51 10.96
N ARG A 8 8.40 26.01 9.86
CA ARG A 8 9.45 25.30 9.09
C ARG A 8 10.70 25.26 9.96
N HIS A 9 11.24 24.06 10.18
CA HIS A 9 12.47 23.87 10.92
C HIS A 9 13.63 23.80 9.93
N ARG A 10 14.58 24.75 10.03
CA ARG A 10 15.86 24.60 9.35
C ARG A 10 16.73 23.67 10.19
N ALA A 11 17.28 22.65 9.55
CA ALA A 11 18.19 21.70 10.16
C ALA A 11 19.39 21.48 9.25
N GLN A 12 20.50 21.04 9.81
CA GLN A 12 21.67 20.62 9.05
C GLN A 12 21.66 19.09 9.01
N LEU A 13 21.55 18.50 7.82
CA LEU A 13 21.73 17.06 7.62
C LEU A 13 23.20 16.78 7.41
N VAL A 14 23.82 16.04 8.34
CA VAL A 14 25.21 15.60 8.21
C VAL A 14 25.22 14.15 7.75
N ILE A 15 25.82 13.88 6.59
CA ILE A 15 26.01 12.54 6.05
C ILE A 15 27.50 12.23 6.13
N THR A 16 27.88 11.32 7.03
CA THR A 16 29.26 10.83 7.14
C THR A 16 29.41 9.47 6.47
N GLY A 17 30.60 9.22 5.93
CA GLY A 17 30.95 7.93 5.35
C GLY A 17 32.41 7.87 4.91
N MET A 18 32.86 6.67 4.57
CA MET A 18 34.20 6.45 4.04
C MET A 18 34.22 6.72 2.54
N TYR A 19 35.06 7.66 2.10
CA TYR A 19 35.30 7.94 0.69
C TYR A 19 36.80 7.84 0.42
N GLN A 20 37.20 6.85 -0.39
CA GLN A 20 38.61 6.53 -0.66
C GLN A 20 39.44 6.31 0.62
N GLY A 21 38.89 5.55 1.58
CA GLY A 21 39.60 5.21 2.82
C GLY A 21 39.75 6.34 3.85
N LYS A 22 39.17 7.53 3.58
CA LYS A 22 39.12 8.65 4.53
C LYS A 22 37.66 8.93 4.90
N GLU A 23 37.43 9.21 6.18
CA GLU A 23 36.12 9.65 6.64
C GLU A 23 35.81 11.04 6.03
N LYS A 24 34.67 11.15 5.37
CA LYS A 24 34.15 12.40 4.82
C LYS A 24 32.74 12.63 5.34
N GLY A 25 32.50 13.84 5.84
CA GLY A 25 31.18 14.36 6.13
C GLY A 25 30.73 15.32 5.03
N PHE A 26 29.47 15.22 4.62
CA PHE A 26 28.81 16.23 3.81
C PHE A 26 27.66 16.82 4.61
N GLU A 27 27.61 18.15 4.65
CA GLU A 27 26.54 18.85 5.34
C GLU A 27 25.60 19.48 4.33
N TYR A 28 24.30 19.20 4.49
CA TYR A 28 23.25 19.73 3.63
C TYR A 28 22.28 20.53 4.48
N PRO A 29 22.11 21.84 4.22
CA PRO A 29 21.06 22.60 4.86
C PRO A 29 19.72 22.08 4.33
N VAL A 30 18.87 21.58 5.24
CA VAL A 30 17.54 21.07 4.92
C VAL A 30 16.48 21.90 5.64
N THR A 31 15.38 22.15 4.95
CA THR A 31 14.18 22.71 5.58
C THR A 31 13.18 21.59 5.79
N ILE A 32 12.98 21.21 7.04
CA ILE A 32 11.94 20.28 7.46
C ILE A 32 10.65 21.08 7.56
N ASN A 33 9.77 20.92 6.57
CA ASN A 33 8.43 21.47 6.66
C ASN A 33 7.69 20.75 7.80
N PRO A 34 6.87 21.46 8.60
CA PRO A 34 6.00 20.81 9.57
C PRO A 34 5.13 19.79 8.84
N GLY A 35 4.76 18.70 9.53
CA GLY A 35 3.98 17.58 8.98
C GLY A 35 2.64 18.02 8.41
N GLY A 36 2.65 18.52 7.18
CA GLY A 36 1.53 18.61 6.28
C GLY A 36 1.70 17.52 5.23
N LYS A 37 0.60 16.88 4.81
CA LYS A 37 0.59 15.89 3.74
C LYS A 37 0.86 16.58 2.39
N ASP A 38 2.06 17.12 2.18
CA ASP A 38 2.48 17.64 0.89
C ASP A 38 2.57 16.46 -0.09
N LEU A 39 1.53 16.33 -0.91
CA LEU A 39 1.35 15.21 -1.82
C LEU A 39 2.42 15.16 -2.90
N ARG A 40 3.20 16.24 -3.07
CA ARG A 40 4.36 16.27 -3.97
C ARG A 40 5.35 15.14 -3.68
N TYR A 41 5.42 14.68 -2.43
CA TYR A 41 6.32 13.60 -2.00
C TYR A 41 5.60 12.34 -1.53
N ALA A 42 4.26 12.24 -1.64
CA ALA A 42 3.52 11.03 -1.27
C ALA A 42 3.99 9.78 -2.06
N PHE A 43 4.51 9.98 -3.27
CA PHE A 43 5.12 8.91 -4.06
C PHE A 43 6.39 8.31 -3.41
N VAL A 44 7.10 9.07 -2.58
CA VAL A 44 8.35 8.65 -1.93
C VAL A 44 8.07 7.54 -0.93
N GLU A 45 7.03 7.69 -0.11
CA GLU A 45 6.62 6.67 0.86
C GLU A 45 6.25 5.35 0.16
N LYS A 46 5.47 5.44 -0.92
CA LYS A 46 5.09 4.27 -1.72
C LYS A 46 6.30 3.63 -2.40
N LEU A 47 7.22 4.43 -2.94
CA LEU A 47 8.44 3.94 -3.56
C LEU A 47 9.34 3.21 -2.56
N TRP A 48 9.54 3.81 -1.38
CA TRP A 48 10.26 3.16 -0.28
C TRP A 48 9.59 1.84 0.10
N ALA A 49 8.26 1.81 0.21
CA ALA A 49 7.53 0.60 0.58
C ALA A 49 7.69 -0.52 -0.47
N ILE A 50 7.64 -0.20 -1.76
CA ILE A 50 7.85 -1.16 -2.84
C ILE A 50 9.26 -1.79 -2.73
N ARG A 51 10.29 -0.96 -2.54
CA ARG A 51 11.67 -1.43 -2.40
C ARG A 51 11.86 -2.24 -1.11
N ARG A 52 11.27 -1.80 0.00
CA ARG A 52 11.32 -2.51 1.27
C ARG A 52 10.64 -3.87 1.16
N VAL A 53 9.51 -3.97 0.45
CA VAL A 53 8.87 -5.26 0.15
C VAL A 53 9.80 -6.15 -0.67
N GLY A 54 10.45 -5.64 -1.72
CA GLY A 54 11.46 -6.39 -2.47
C GLY A 54 12.57 -6.95 -1.58
N PHE A 55 13.16 -6.10 -0.74
CA PHE A 55 14.18 -6.49 0.23
C PHE A 55 13.69 -7.57 1.20
N LEU A 56 12.49 -7.44 1.76
CA LEU A 56 11.92 -8.44 2.67
C LEU A 56 11.72 -9.80 1.99
N LEU A 57 11.43 -9.83 0.68
CA LEU A 57 11.37 -11.07 -0.08
C LEU A 57 12.76 -11.69 -0.28
N ASP A 58 13.80 -10.88 -0.46
CA ASP A 58 15.19 -11.35 -0.52
C ASP A 58 15.61 -11.98 0.81
N GLU A 59 15.30 -11.32 1.93
CA GLU A 59 15.56 -11.82 3.28
C GLU A 59 14.88 -13.18 3.50
N ILE A 60 13.61 -13.33 3.11
CA ILE A 60 12.88 -14.60 3.22
C ILE A 60 13.58 -15.70 2.40
N GLN A 61 14.12 -15.37 1.22
CA GLN A 61 14.79 -16.35 0.38
C GLN A 61 16.18 -16.74 0.93
N LEU A 62 16.94 -15.78 1.45
CA LEU A 62 18.32 -16.01 1.91
C LEU A 62 18.39 -16.61 3.32
N HIS A 63 17.49 -16.19 4.20
CA HIS A 63 17.54 -16.49 5.63
C HIS A 63 16.31 -17.26 6.13
N GLY A 64 15.36 -17.54 5.24
CA GLY A 64 14.09 -18.13 5.60
C GLY A 64 13.12 -17.13 6.22
N LYS A 65 11.95 -17.61 6.61
CA LYS A 65 10.89 -16.77 7.21
C LYS A 65 11.19 -16.49 8.69
N SER A 66 11.08 -15.22 9.09
CA SER A 66 10.95 -14.83 10.50
C SER A 66 9.59 -14.20 10.76
N LYS A 67 9.21 -14.10 12.04
CA LYS A 67 7.93 -13.50 12.41
C LYS A 67 7.86 -12.03 11.96
N GLU A 68 8.93 -11.31 12.27
CA GLU A 68 9.09 -9.87 12.07
C GLU A 68 9.09 -9.52 10.58
N VAL A 69 9.83 -10.27 9.77
CA VAL A 69 9.92 -10.06 8.31
C VAL A 69 8.57 -10.28 7.64
N ILE A 70 7.86 -11.35 8.01
CA ILE A 70 6.52 -11.64 7.45
C ILE A 70 5.49 -10.60 7.91
N ASP A 71 5.52 -10.20 9.18
CA ASP A 71 4.60 -9.18 9.70
C ASP A 71 4.84 -7.83 9.02
N GLU A 72 6.09 -7.45 8.78
CA GLU A 72 6.44 -6.23 8.05
C GLU A 72 5.99 -6.30 6.58
N LEU A 73 6.25 -7.43 5.90
CA LEU A 73 5.81 -7.67 4.52
C LEU A 73 4.31 -7.48 4.38
N VAL A 74 3.52 -8.16 5.22
CA VAL A 74 2.05 -8.07 5.22
C VAL A 74 1.59 -6.64 5.50
N ARG A 75 2.19 -5.97 6.49
CA ARG A 75 1.83 -4.60 6.86
C ARG A 75 2.05 -3.62 5.71
N LEU A 76 3.21 -3.67 5.05
CA LEU A 76 3.55 -2.77 3.94
C LEU A 76 2.71 -3.08 2.70
N SER A 77 2.57 -4.35 2.33
CA SER A 77 1.73 -4.76 1.22
C SER A 77 0.27 -4.36 1.41
N MET A 78 -0.26 -4.48 2.63
CA MET A 78 -1.62 -4.07 2.94
C MET A 78 -1.79 -2.55 2.97
N LYS A 79 -0.81 -1.80 3.50
CA LYS A 79 -0.91 -0.34 3.57
C LYS A 79 -0.90 0.30 2.17
N TYR A 80 0.01 -0.14 1.32
CA TYR A 80 0.30 0.51 0.04
C TYR A 80 -0.23 -0.25 -1.19
N GLY A 81 -0.96 -1.36 -0.98
CA GLY A 81 -1.51 -2.19 -2.05
C GLY A 81 -0.43 -2.81 -2.93
N ILE A 82 0.65 -3.28 -2.33
CA ILE A 82 1.76 -3.92 -3.05
C ILE A 82 1.47 -5.41 -3.15
N MET A 83 0.99 -5.85 -4.32
CA MET A 83 0.65 -7.25 -4.57
C MET A 83 1.86 -8.07 -4.99
N THR A 84 2.12 -9.13 -4.24
CA THR A 84 3.15 -10.14 -4.47
C THR A 84 2.52 -11.53 -4.31
N PRO A 85 3.17 -12.63 -4.74
CA PRO A 85 2.66 -14.00 -4.52
C PRO A 85 2.38 -14.29 -3.06
N TYR A 86 3.14 -13.65 -2.18
CA TYR A 86 3.10 -13.82 -0.73
C TYR A 86 1.99 -13.03 -0.06
N THR A 87 1.34 -12.13 -0.80
CA THR A 87 0.32 -11.24 -0.31
C THR A 87 -0.92 -11.23 -1.21
N SER A 88 -0.98 -12.14 -2.19
CA SER A 88 -2.08 -12.27 -3.14
C SER A 88 -3.40 -12.59 -2.46
N PHE A 89 -3.35 -13.26 -1.29
CA PHE A 89 -4.50 -13.49 -0.43
C PHE A 89 -5.18 -12.19 0.04
N LEU A 90 -4.54 -11.02 -0.04
CA LEU A 90 -5.19 -9.75 0.28
C LEU A 90 -6.36 -9.45 -0.69
N ALA A 91 -6.24 -9.90 -1.94
CA ALA A 91 -7.25 -9.77 -2.97
C ALA A 91 -8.42 -10.77 -2.81
N ASP A 92 -8.23 -11.84 -2.04
CA ASP A 92 -9.27 -12.82 -1.74
C ASP A 92 -10.30 -12.21 -0.77
N GLU A 93 -11.56 -12.16 -1.20
CA GLU A 93 -12.67 -11.58 -0.42
C GLU A 93 -12.99 -12.38 0.85
N THR A 94 -12.54 -13.63 0.96
CA THR A 94 -12.72 -14.45 2.16
C THR A 94 -11.66 -14.19 3.23
N THR A 95 -10.60 -13.46 2.90
CA THR A 95 -9.51 -13.17 3.84
C THR A 95 -9.97 -12.21 4.94
N PRO A 96 -9.91 -12.63 6.23
CA PRO A 96 -10.27 -11.75 7.35
C PRO A 96 -9.13 -10.78 7.66
N LEU A 97 -9.20 -9.57 7.10
CA LEU A 97 -8.17 -8.52 7.24
C LEU A 97 -7.91 -8.14 8.71
N ALA A 98 -8.96 -8.16 9.54
CA ALA A 98 -8.90 -7.82 10.96
C ALA A 98 -8.21 -8.88 11.84
N LYS A 99 -7.71 -9.99 11.26
CA LYS A 99 -7.08 -11.10 12.00
C LYS A 99 -5.59 -11.23 11.65
N PRO A 100 -4.67 -10.44 12.27
CA PRO A 100 -3.24 -10.44 11.96
C PRO A 100 -2.60 -11.84 11.98
N ARG A 101 -2.98 -12.71 12.94
CA ARG A 101 -2.45 -14.08 13.02
C ARG A 101 -2.82 -14.93 11.81
N VAL A 102 -4.00 -14.72 11.22
CA VAL A 102 -4.43 -15.42 10.00
C VAL A 102 -3.62 -14.92 8.81
N MET A 103 -3.44 -13.60 8.71
CA MET A 103 -2.65 -12.96 7.65
C MET A 103 -1.20 -13.43 7.68
N HIS A 104 -0.58 -13.41 8.85
CA HIS A 104 0.76 -13.92 9.10
C HIS A 104 0.87 -15.38 8.63
N ARG A 105 -0.04 -16.26 9.09
CA ARG A 105 0.00 -17.68 8.73
C ARG A 105 -0.17 -17.91 7.23
N ARG A 106 -1.05 -17.15 6.56
CA ARG A 106 -1.21 -17.22 5.10
C ARG A 106 0.10 -16.79 4.41
N ALA A 107 0.66 -15.64 4.76
CA ALA A 107 1.93 -15.15 4.21
C ALA A 107 3.09 -16.12 4.46
N ALA A 108 3.23 -16.63 5.69
CA ALA A 108 4.25 -17.62 6.06
C ALA A 108 4.11 -18.97 5.33
N ARG A 109 2.90 -19.33 4.90
CA ARG A 109 2.66 -20.50 4.05
C ARG A 109 3.15 -20.26 2.63
N TYR A 110 2.79 -19.12 2.03
CA TYR A 110 3.27 -18.76 0.70
C TYR A 110 4.80 -18.56 0.69
N ALA A 111 5.35 -17.95 1.74
CA ALA A 111 6.79 -17.72 1.90
C ALA A 111 7.60 -19.03 1.99
N LYS A 112 6.97 -20.13 2.44
CA LYS A 112 7.62 -21.45 2.43
C LYS A 112 8.05 -21.86 1.02
N GLY A 113 7.22 -21.58 0.01
CA GLY A 113 7.56 -21.85 -1.39
C GLY A 113 8.77 -21.04 -1.90
N LEU A 114 9.02 -19.85 -1.33
CA LEU A 114 10.20 -19.05 -1.64
C LEU A 114 11.48 -19.61 -1.02
N ALA A 115 11.39 -20.03 0.25
CA ALA A 115 12.51 -20.54 1.03
C ALA A 115 12.92 -21.96 0.61
N ASP A 116 11.95 -22.81 0.23
CA ASP A 116 12.20 -24.19 -0.21
C ASP A 116 12.80 -24.27 -1.63
N GLY A 117 13.17 -23.12 -2.21
CA GLY A 117 13.92 -23.02 -3.45
C GLY A 117 13.05 -23.27 -4.67
N TYR A 118 12.50 -22.19 -5.24
CA TYR A 118 12.09 -22.22 -6.64
C TYR A 118 13.30 -22.54 -7.51
N THR A 119 13.38 -23.77 -8.03
CA THR A 119 14.39 -24.17 -9.01
C THR A 119 13.85 -24.02 -10.43
N GLY A 120 14.74 -23.99 -11.42
CA GLY A 120 14.36 -23.88 -12.83
C GLY A 120 13.67 -22.55 -13.19
N GLY A 121 12.70 -22.61 -14.12
CA GLY A 121 12.05 -21.43 -14.70
C GLY A 121 11.31 -20.56 -13.68
N GLY A 122 10.67 -21.16 -12.66
CA GLY A 122 9.97 -20.43 -11.60
C GLY A 122 10.93 -19.57 -10.76
N GLY A 123 12.13 -20.08 -10.48
CA GLY A 123 13.16 -19.37 -9.71
C GLY A 123 13.67 -18.12 -10.41
N GLN A 124 13.89 -18.22 -11.73
CA GLN A 124 14.30 -17.07 -12.55
C GLN A 124 13.23 -15.97 -12.59
N VAL A 125 11.96 -16.35 -12.69
CA VAL A 125 10.85 -15.38 -12.66
C VAL A 125 10.73 -14.72 -11.29
N ALA A 126 10.82 -15.51 -10.21
CA ALA A 126 10.77 -14.98 -8.85
C ALA A 126 11.94 -14.00 -8.58
N ALA A 127 13.17 -14.33 -8.99
CA ALA A 127 14.34 -13.48 -8.86
C ALA A 127 14.18 -12.17 -9.64
N LYS A 128 13.75 -12.24 -10.91
CA LYS A 128 13.51 -11.06 -11.74
C LYS A 128 12.44 -10.16 -11.11
N ASN A 129 11.36 -10.73 -10.60
CA ASN A 129 10.29 -9.93 -10.01
C ASN A 129 10.75 -9.26 -8.70
N ARG A 130 11.54 -9.93 -7.84
CA ARG A 130 12.15 -9.27 -6.67
C ARG A 130 13.08 -8.13 -7.07
N GLN A 131 13.91 -8.34 -8.09
CA GLN A 131 14.76 -7.29 -8.65
C GLN A 131 13.94 -6.07 -9.11
N THR A 132 12.81 -6.27 -9.79
CA THR A 132 11.94 -5.14 -10.18
C THR A 132 11.38 -4.34 -9.00
N LEU A 133 11.15 -4.98 -7.84
CA LEU A 133 10.72 -4.30 -6.62
C LEU A 133 11.87 -3.51 -5.99
N ASN A 134 13.06 -4.11 -5.89
CA ASN A 134 14.26 -3.48 -5.34
C ASN A 134 14.71 -2.26 -6.15
N GLU A 135 14.67 -2.38 -7.48
CA GLU A 135 15.07 -1.32 -8.40
C GLU A 135 13.94 -0.37 -8.77
N ALA A 136 12.77 -0.49 -8.13
CA ALA A 136 11.61 0.33 -8.43
C ALA A 136 12.01 1.81 -8.47
N ARG A 137 11.66 2.50 -9.55
CA ARG A 137 11.91 3.93 -9.74
C ARG A 137 10.60 4.69 -9.68
N ARG A 138 10.68 6.00 -9.45
CA ARG A 138 9.52 6.88 -9.56
C ARG A 138 8.90 6.70 -10.96
N PRO A 139 7.59 6.42 -11.09
CA PRO A 139 6.94 6.44 -12.38
C PRO A 139 7.11 7.83 -13.02
N ALA A 140 7.38 7.88 -14.33
CA ALA A 140 7.40 9.15 -15.05
C ALA A 140 6.06 9.89 -14.82
N PRO A 141 6.07 11.23 -14.64
CA PRO A 141 4.84 11.99 -14.49
C PRO A 141 3.90 11.72 -15.67
N ALA A 142 2.58 11.68 -15.40
CA ALA A 142 1.53 11.33 -16.36
C ALA A 142 1.35 12.31 -17.54
N SER A 143 2.31 13.21 -17.78
CA SER A 143 2.34 14.15 -18.90
C SER A 143 2.94 13.55 -20.18
N ALA A 144 3.25 12.25 -20.22
CA ALA A 144 3.52 11.57 -21.47
C ALA A 144 2.19 11.39 -22.24
N PRO A 145 2.11 11.75 -23.53
CA PRO A 145 0.90 11.55 -24.33
C PRO A 145 0.44 10.09 -24.24
N PRO A 146 -0.87 9.82 -24.11
CA PRO A 146 -1.37 8.46 -24.10
C PRO A 146 -1.04 7.79 -25.44
N GLY A 147 0.00 6.97 -25.44
CA GLY A 147 0.37 6.14 -26.57
C GLY A 147 -0.66 5.05 -26.79
N GLY A 148 -1.53 5.25 -27.78
CA GLY A 148 -2.29 4.19 -28.46
C GLY A 148 -3.74 3.99 -27.99
N PRO A 149 -4.64 3.63 -28.92
CA PRO A 149 -6.07 3.49 -28.64
C PRO A 149 -6.33 2.25 -27.77
N GLY A 150 -6.99 2.45 -26.63
CA GLY A 150 -7.38 1.37 -25.73
C GLY A 150 -7.21 1.61 -24.21
N LYS A 151 -6.78 2.80 -23.78
CA LYS A 151 -6.67 3.11 -22.34
C LYS A 151 -7.59 4.28 -21.95
N ALA A 152 -8.84 3.92 -21.67
CA ALA A 152 -9.74 4.79 -20.92
C ALA A 152 -9.26 4.89 -19.47
N ASP A 153 -9.36 6.10 -18.93
CA ASP A 153 -9.25 6.46 -17.53
C ASP A 153 -9.83 5.40 -16.57
N SER A 154 -8.98 4.89 -15.67
CA SER A 154 -9.41 4.43 -14.35
C SER A 154 -8.17 4.23 -13.49
N GLY A 155 -7.78 5.26 -12.76
CA GLY A 155 -6.73 5.20 -11.74
C GLY A 155 -7.01 4.22 -10.58
N SER A 156 -8.05 3.39 -10.67
CA SER A 156 -8.48 2.44 -9.64
C SER A 156 -8.31 0.97 -10.02
N ARG A 157 -8.11 0.65 -11.30
CA ARG A 157 -7.91 -0.76 -11.75
C ARG A 157 -6.46 -1.18 -11.54
N MET A 158 -6.24 -2.06 -10.56
CA MET A 158 -4.92 -2.63 -10.31
C MET A 158 -4.68 -3.78 -11.29
N TRP A 159 -3.66 -3.64 -12.14
CA TRP A 159 -3.13 -4.76 -12.93
C TRP A 159 -1.95 -5.37 -12.19
N GLY A 160 -2.06 -6.63 -11.82
CA GLY A 160 -1.08 -7.32 -11.01
C GLY A 160 -1.19 -8.82 -11.17
N HIS A 161 -0.67 -9.54 -10.18
CA HIS A 161 -0.79 -10.97 -10.11
C HIS A 161 -1.62 -11.30 -8.87
N ASP A 162 -2.84 -11.78 -9.10
CA ASP A 162 -3.82 -12.13 -8.06
C ASP A 162 -3.54 -13.49 -7.40
N SER A 163 -2.59 -14.24 -7.95
CA SER A 163 -2.19 -15.56 -7.52
C SER A 163 -0.70 -15.80 -7.76
N VAL A 164 -0.16 -16.81 -7.08
CA VAL A 164 1.21 -17.30 -7.28
C VAL A 164 1.43 -17.72 -8.73
N ALA A 165 0.49 -18.49 -9.30
CA ALA A 165 0.56 -18.95 -10.68
C ALA A 165 0.53 -17.81 -11.70
N ALA A 166 -0.29 -16.77 -11.48
CA ALA A 166 -0.29 -15.58 -12.34
C ALA A 166 1.07 -14.86 -12.31
N TYR A 167 1.68 -14.75 -11.14
CA TYR A 167 2.97 -14.09 -10.93
C TYR A 167 4.13 -14.82 -11.59
N GLU A 168 4.15 -16.13 -11.48
CA GLU A 168 5.15 -17.00 -12.11
C GLU A 168 4.95 -17.06 -13.63
N GLY A 169 3.70 -17.08 -14.10
CA GLY A 169 3.36 -17.06 -15.52
C GLY A 169 3.51 -15.70 -16.20
N LYS A 170 3.93 -14.64 -15.48
CA LYS A 170 3.95 -13.24 -15.96
C LYS A 170 2.60 -12.76 -16.54
N LYS A 171 1.50 -13.40 -16.13
CA LYS A 171 0.15 -13.06 -16.60
C LYS A 171 -0.39 -11.95 -15.72
N LYS A 172 -0.29 -10.72 -16.20
CA LYS A 172 -0.94 -9.57 -15.54
C LYS A 172 -2.46 -9.69 -15.71
N GLN A 173 -3.18 -9.69 -14.60
CA GLN A 173 -4.63 -9.71 -14.56
C GLN A 173 -5.14 -8.52 -13.77
N GLU A 174 -6.39 -8.15 -14.01
CA GLU A 174 -7.09 -7.16 -13.19
C GLU A 174 -7.34 -7.76 -11.80
N VAL A 175 -6.70 -7.20 -10.78
CA VAL A 175 -6.91 -7.57 -9.38
C VAL A 175 -8.20 -6.91 -8.91
N ARG A 176 -9.33 -7.58 -9.12
CA ARG A 176 -10.67 -7.04 -8.79
C ARG A 176 -10.92 -6.84 -7.30
N GLY A 177 -10.19 -7.55 -6.44
CA GLY A 177 -10.33 -7.47 -4.99
C GLY A 177 -9.55 -6.32 -4.33
N VAL A 178 -8.75 -5.56 -5.09
CA VAL A 178 -7.90 -4.49 -4.56
C VAL A 178 -7.92 -3.28 -5.51
N ARG A 179 -8.11 -2.07 -4.97
CA ARG A 179 -7.89 -0.83 -5.73
C ARG A 179 -6.83 -0.01 -5.02
N ASN A 180 -5.91 0.57 -5.80
CA ASN A 180 -5.03 1.61 -5.30
C ASN A 180 -5.70 2.96 -5.51
N VAL A 181 -5.86 3.74 -4.45
CA VAL A 181 -6.45 5.07 -4.50
C VAL A 181 -5.48 6.03 -3.82
N GLY A 182 -4.79 6.82 -4.65
CA GLY A 182 -3.67 7.65 -4.18
C GLY A 182 -2.53 6.79 -3.60
N ASP A 183 -2.20 7.05 -2.34
CA ASP A 183 -1.16 6.37 -1.57
C ASP A 183 -1.67 5.15 -0.78
N GLN A 184 -2.98 4.89 -0.78
CA GLN A 184 -3.60 3.81 -0.01
C GLN A 184 -4.27 2.76 -0.89
N ALA A 185 -4.50 1.59 -0.31
CA ALA A 185 -5.28 0.52 -0.92
C ALA A 185 -6.65 0.37 -0.26
N VAL A 186 -7.63 -0.06 -1.05
CA VAL A 186 -8.93 -0.52 -0.58
C VAL A 186 -9.15 -1.97 -1.02
N TYR A 187 -9.76 -2.77 -0.15
CA TYR A 187 -9.91 -4.23 -0.29
C TYR A 187 -11.37 -4.62 -0.29
N ARG A 188 -11.79 -5.41 -1.27
CA ARG A 188 -13.20 -5.80 -1.44
C ARG A 188 -13.59 -6.98 -0.56
N ARG A 189 -14.71 -6.87 0.15
CA ARG A 189 -15.34 -7.95 0.94
C ARG A 189 -16.83 -7.92 0.65
N GLY A 190 -17.29 -8.68 -0.35
CA GLY A 190 -18.65 -8.61 -0.88
C GLY A 190 -18.93 -7.24 -1.51
N ARG A 191 -19.84 -6.47 -0.91
CA ARG A 191 -20.15 -5.08 -1.33
C ARG A 191 -19.31 -4.02 -0.61
N VAL A 192 -18.60 -4.39 0.45
CA VAL A 192 -17.83 -3.45 1.27
C VAL A 192 -16.40 -3.36 0.75
N TRP A 193 -15.96 -2.15 0.41
CA TRP A 193 -14.57 -1.82 0.20
C TRP A 193 -13.97 -1.30 1.49
N ILE A 194 -12.90 -1.93 1.97
CA ILE A 194 -12.25 -1.62 3.24
C ILE A 194 -10.93 -0.93 2.95
N ALA A 195 -10.80 0.34 3.34
CA ALA A 195 -9.53 1.05 3.28
C ALA A 195 -8.49 0.41 4.20
N ALA A 196 -7.22 0.42 3.79
CA ALA A 196 -6.12 -0.18 4.54
C ALA A 196 -6.03 0.32 6.00
N ASN A 197 -6.40 1.58 6.24
CA ASN A 197 -6.43 2.18 7.57
C ASN A 197 -7.61 1.70 8.45
N ALA A 198 -8.64 1.09 7.85
CA ALA A 198 -9.78 0.47 8.52
C ALA A 198 -9.69 -1.08 8.54
N ALA A 199 -8.68 -1.67 7.91
CA ALA A 199 -8.54 -3.11 7.74
C ALA A 199 -8.45 -3.92 9.05
N LYS A 200 -8.16 -3.25 10.17
CA LYS A 200 -8.09 -3.87 11.51
C LYS A 200 -9.46 -4.02 12.18
N LEU A 201 -10.51 -3.39 11.65
CA LEU A 201 -11.85 -3.43 12.21
C LEU A 201 -12.58 -4.70 11.77
N ASP A 202 -13.20 -5.38 12.72
CA ASP A 202 -14.08 -6.50 12.47
C ASP A 202 -15.51 -5.96 12.34
N LEU A 203 -16.12 -6.11 11.16
CA LEU A 203 -17.44 -5.57 10.86
C LEU A 203 -18.54 -6.09 11.79
N GLU A 204 -18.35 -7.26 12.40
CA GLU A 204 -19.34 -7.83 13.32
C GLU A 204 -19.10 -7.38 14.76
N LYS A 205 -17.84 -7.31 15.19
CA LYS A 205 -17.49 -6.99 16.59
C LYS A 205 -17.35 -5.51 16.86
N ASP A 206 -17.01 -4.71 15.86
CA ASP A 206 -16.74 -3.29 15.98
C ASP A 206 -17.90 -2.42 15.46
N LYS A 207 -19.11 -2.97 15.31
CA LYS A 207 -20.30 -2.25 14.80
C LYS A 207 -20.54 -0.93 15.53
N ASP A 208 -20.42 -0.93 16.86
CA ASP A 208 -20.65 0.25 17.70
C ASP A 208 -19.60 1.36 17.49
N LYS A 209 -18.44 1.02 16.93
CA LYS A 209 -17.37 1.96 16.59
C LYS A 209 -17.51 2.51 15.18
N ILE A 210 -18.41 1.98 14.37
CA ILE A 210 -18.56 2.31 12.95
C ILE A 210 -19.77 3.23 12.77
N ARG A 211 -19.50 4.49 12.43
CA ARG A 211 -20.55 5.46 12.11
C ARG A 211 -21.01 5.31 10.66
N ARG A 212 -22.28 5.01 10.45
CA ARG A 212 -22.87 4.90 9.11
C ARG A 212 -23.27 6.26 8.57
N ILE A 213 -22.90 6.55 7.33
CA ILE A 213 -23.23 7.81 6.64
C ILE A 213 -23.73 7.47 5.23
N LYS A 214 -24.89 8.02 4.85
CA LYS A 214 -25.38 7.91 3.48
C LYS A 214 -24.55 8.79 2.55
N ARG A 215 -24.07 8.23 1.44
CA ARG A 215 -23.36 8.97 0.40
C ARG A 215 -24.22 10.14 -0.12
N PHE A 216 -23.57 11.28 -0.37
CA PHE A 216 -24.22 12.54 -0.81
C PHE A 216 -25.23 13.15 0.18
N SER A 217 -25.27 12.70 1.44
CA SER A 217 -25.96 13.43 2.51
C SER A 217 -25.23 14.71 2.90
N GLU A 218 -25.90 15.61 3.63
CA GLU A 218 -25.26 16.79 4.21
C GLU A 218 -24.08 16.40 5.12
N GLU A 219 -24.23 15.30 5.87
CA GLU A 219 -23.17 14.75 6.71
C GLU A 219 -21.97 14.27 5.91
N TYR A 220 -22.19 13.60 4.79
CA TYR A 220 -21.13 13.23 3.85
C TYR A 220 -20.38 14.46 3.34
N PHE A 221 -21.08 15.53 2.97
CA PHE A 221 -20.42 16.77 2.51
C PHE A 221 -19.68 17.52 3.63
N ARG A 222 -20.16 17.43 4.88
CA ARG A 222 -19.37 17.91 6.03
C ARG A 222 -18.08 17.10 6.18
N LEU A 223 -18.14 15.79 6.01
CA LEU A 223 -16.96 14.91 6.05
C LEU A 223 -15.97 15.27 4.93
N VAL A 224 -16.44 15.40 3.69
CA VAL A 224 -15.61 15.76 2.53
C VAL A 224 -14.91 17.11 2.71
N ARG A 225 -15.61 18.12 3.25
CA ARG A 225 -15.01 19.44 3.53
C ARG A 225 -13.94 19.42 4.62
N ALA A 226 -14.06 18.51 5.58
CA ALA A 226 -13.08 18.34 6.66
C ALA A 226 -11.90 17.41 6.29
N ASN A 227 -11.98 16.74 5.14
CA ASN A 227 -11.00 15.77 4.68
C ASN A 227 -9.89 16.40 3.83
N THR A 228 -8.75 15.72 3.79
CA THR A 228 -7.65 16.01 2.87
C THR A 228 -7.94 15.48 1.47
N THR A 229 -7.23 15.97 0.44
CA THR A 229 -7.38 15.50 -0.95
C THR A 229 -7.24 13.97 -1.09
N PRO A 230 -6.27 13.28 -0.48
CA PRO A 230 -6.16 11.81 -0.60
C PRO A 230 -7.33 11.09 0.07
N GLU A 231 -7.81 11.58 1.21
CA GLU A 231 -8.99 11.01 1.87
C GLU A 231 -10.21 11.15 0.98
N ASN A 232 -10.41 12.32 0.36
CA ASN A 232 -11.48 12.53 -0.60
C ASN A 232 -11.35 11.68 -1.87
N GLN A 233 -10.13 11.40 -2.35
CA GLN A 233 -9.93 10.45 -3.45
C GLN A 233 -10.43 9.05 -3.08
N ILE A 234 -10.19 8.58 -1.84
CA ILE A 234 -10.71 7.29 -1.37
C ILE A 234 -12.25 7.32 -1.32
N LEU A 235 -12.85 8.39 -0.79
CA LEU A 235 -14.31 8.55 -0.77
C LEU A 235 -14.92 8.52 -2.17
N SER A 236 -14.27 9.16 -3.14
CA SER A 236 -14.72 9.20 -4.55
C SER A 236 -14.50 7.88 -5.30
N SER A 237 -13.74 6.93 -4.74
CA SER A 237 -13.48 5.63 -5.38
C SER A 237 -14.65 4.63 -5.27
N GLN A 238 -15.65 4.94 -4.44
CA GLN A 238 -16.85 4.13 -4.24
C GLN A 238 -17.74 4.19 -5.49
N ALA A 239 -18.05 3.04 -6.08
CA ALA A 239 -19.01 2.93 -7.18
C ALA A 239 -20.45 2.81 -6.64
N GLU A 240 -21.43 2.82 -7.53
CA GLU A 240 -22.83 2.59 -7.17
C GLU A 240 -23.05 1.18 -6.62
N GLY A 241 -23.87 1.06 -5.57
CA GLY A 241 -24.16 -0.22 -4.91
C GLY A 241 -23.05 -0.78 -4.01
N GLU A 242 -21.90 -0.10 -3.95
CA GLU A 242 -20.79 -0.41 -3.05
C GLU A 242 -20.90 0.33 -1.73
N GLN A 243 -20.29 -0.22 -0.68
CA GLN A 243 -20.09 0.47 0.60
C GLN A 243 -18.59 0.72 0.81
N LEU A 244 -18.23 1.76 1.54
CA LEU A 244 -16.83 2.06 1.87
C LEU A 244 -16.63 2.14 3.39
N LEU A 245 -15.78 1.27 3.94
CA LEU A 245 -15.29 1.38 5.31
C LEU A 245 -13.94 2.11 5.32
N ILE A 246 -13.88 3.24 6.01
CA ILE A 246 -12.67 4.08 6.12
C ILE A 246 -12.53 4.65 7.54
N THR A 247 -11.30 4.76 8.04
CA THR A 247 -11.03 5.46 9.30
C THR A 247 -10.50 6.86 9.01
N LEU A 248 -11.17 7.89 9.52
CA LEU A 248 -10.80 9.29 9.35
C LEU A 248 -10.70 9.96 10.72
N ARG A 249 -9.57 10.59 11.03
CA ARG A 249 -9.34 11.28 12.32
C ARG A 249 -9.68 10.40 13.54
N GLY A 250 -9.34 9.11 13.47
CA GLY A 250 -9.59 8.13 14.54
C GLY A 250 -11.01 7.56 14.60
N GLN A 251 -11.95 8.07 13.80
CA GLN A 251 -13.32 7.56 13.72
C GLN A 251 -13.50 6.67 12.48
N ALA A 252 -14.09 5.49 12.65
CA ALA A 252 -14.47 4.62 11.55
C ALA A 252 -15.82 5.05 10.97
N TYR A 253 -15.88 5.12 9.65
CA TYR A 253 -17.09 5.45 8.90
C TYR A 253 -17.40 4.35 7.90
N MET A 254 -18.65 3.93 7.86
CA MET A 254 -19.22 3.15 6.77
C MET A 254 -20.03 4.09 5.89
N ILE A 255 -19.58 4.31 4.67
CA ILE A 255 -20.30 5.10 3.68
C ILE A 255 -21.19 4.14 2.88
N ASP A 256 -22.50 4.30 3.02
CA ASP A 256 -23.53 3.53 2.31
C ASP A 256 -23.89 4.17 0.96
#